data_AF-A0A182ANW6-F1
#
_entry.id   AF-A0A182ANW6-F1
#
_cell.length_a   1.000
_cell.length_b   1.000
_cell.length_c   1.000
_cell.angle_alpha   90.00
_cell.angle_beta   90.00
_cell.angle_gamma   90.00
#
_symmetry.space_group_name_H-M   'P 1'
#
loop_
_entity.id
_entity.type
_entity.pdbx_description
1 polymer ?
#
loop_
_entity_poly.entity_id
_entity_poly.type
_entity_poly.pdbx_seq_one_letter_code
_entity_poly.pdbx_strand_id
1 'polypeptide(L)'
;MAVSLREHTHRVLTRTWHSLKRLEQPSRGQARTPEVLVLTHREDPRSNLLSAELQQSAHYCGHRLTVLDLATEEPLHELGQYQCIVLTTGVLGSRGQPELAPLVAHIRSGGGLVVLAPPSTAELDEVIGIRGPTADHAASSSQHEAIHFCHDLFPGLKGTTVSTRELASRIVECDLYPPDQFTVLAEAVPSRRPLAWKGRYGEGRVVVWNTEVITHRLCRGLLVQSLLAAQKLGVMPIANAAMIHVDDFPAAFSDLDRKPLQNEFNTTFLPFLENIWLPDILTISEEFGIHLTFFMPFAYNATVSPPFDFLEFHAPSSYRKGSKLPFAVRCCRAIGKQHELALHGYNHIPLTLTNWRSKKTMVRALRRTLKKWEKHNLGPLPRSYAPPMNNIDPAGIRAVSEAVPSIKGICSCFEGDPNLGEAREFGPEPWDSQLFSLPRVTSGYVLTPLQQLMTVCQVAMMGGWTHFIHPDDIIDTPDNDTELEWRRNPKHLAWKTGNACTLLGAYRQWLQFMKNNYPWLRYRTTADGLHAVQNYLTSKPKVSHLPGRIEISAPVGTYLLLRLQESEKTREITAKRLEIVHHDVLEDFEIIVIQMCADTATLSYKL
;
A
#
# COMPACT_ATOMS: atom_id res chain seq x y z
N MET A 1 -3.80 -2.25 22.33
CA MET A 1 -3.80 -2.73 20.92
C MET A 1 -3.79 -4.27 20.76
N ALA A 2 -3.23 -5.08 21.68
CA ALA A 2 -3.14 -6.54 21.48
C ALA A 2 -4.41 -7.38 21.79
N VAL A 3 -5.43 -6.82 22.46
CA VAL A 3 -6.62 -7.57 22.90
C VAL A 3 -7.73 -7.62 21.84
N SER A 4 -7.76 -6.67 20.89
CA SER A 4 -8.84 -6.54 19.89
C SER A 4 -8.67 -7.43 18.64
N LEU A 5 -7.52 -8.09 18.47
CA LEU A 5 -7.22 -8.98 17.34
C LEU A 5 -7.97 -10.32 17.41
N ARG A 6 -8.32 -10.82 18.61
CA ARG A 6 -8.98 -12.14 18.77
C ARG A 6 -10.47 -12.14 18.42
N GLU A 7 -11.17 -11.02 18.62
CA GLU A 7 -12.61 -10.92 18.28
C GLU A 7 -12.84 -10.59 16.80
N HIS A 8 -11.84 -10.02 16.12
CA HIS A 8 -11.86 -9.72 14.69
C HIS A 8 -11.89 -11.01 13.83
N THR A 9 -11.12 -12.04 14.23
CA THR A 9 -11.03 -13.32 13.51
C THR A 9 -12.38 -14.02 13.40
N HIS A 10 -13.22 -13.96 14.44
CA HIS A 10 -14.47 -14.73 14.49
C HIS A 10 -15.62 -14.14 13.64
N ARG A 11 -15.63 -12.82 13.41
CA ARG A 11 -16.67 -12.11 12.62
C ARG A 11 -16.33 -11.99 11.13
N VAL A 12 -15.05 -12.02 10.76
CA VAL A 12 -14.62 -12.07 9.35
C VAL A 12 -14.99 -13.43 8.73
N LEU A 13 -14.82 -14.54 9.46
CA LEU A 13 -15.05 -15.92 9.00
C LEU A 13 -16.50 -16.22 8.52
N THR A 14 -17.51 -15.54 9.06
CA THR A 14 -18.93 -15.80 8.68
C THR A 14 -19.40 -14.98 7.48
N ARG A 15 -18.77 -13.82 7.21
CA ARG A 15 -19.10 -12.96 6.04
C ARG A 15 -18.35 -13.38 4.77
N THR A 16 -17.11 -13.85 4.87
CA THR A 16 -16.29 -14.31 3.73
C THR A 16 -16.92 -15.50 2.99
N TRP A 17 -17.61 -16.39 3.69
CA TRP A 17 -18.27 -17.56 3.07
C TRP A 17 -19.46 -17.19 2.18
N HIS A 18 -20.19 -16.12 2.50
CA HIS A 18 -21.34 -15.67 1.72
C HIS A 18 -20.95 -14.82 0.50
N SER A 19 -19.78 -14.19 0.50
CA SER A 19 -19.22 -13.50 -0.67
C SER A 19 -18.62 -14.47 -1.70
N LEU A 20 -18.10 -15.62 -1.26
CA LEU A 20 -17.54 -16.66 -2.15
C LEU A 20 -18.58 -17.32 -3.07
N LYS A 21 -19.85 -17.40 -2.65
CA LYS A 21 -20.94 -17.99 -3.45
C LYS A 21 -21.40 -17.15 -4.66
N ARG A 22 -20.90 -15.92 -4.82
CA ARG A 22 -21.34 -15.00 -5.89
C ARG A 22 -20.35 -14.94 -7.07
N LEU A 23 -19.94 -16.11 -7.55
CA LEU A 23 -19.12 -16.25 -8.77
C LEU A 23 -19.90 -17.10 -9.78
N GLU A 24 -20.16 -16.52 -10.95
CA GLU A 24 -20.79 -17.20 -12.08
C GLU A 24 -19.85 -18.29 -12.61
N GLN A 25 -20.41 -19.48 -12.86
CA GLN A 25 -19.74 -20.51 -13.66
C GLN A 25 -19.67 -20.05 -15.12
N PRO A 26 -18.52 -20.17 -15.81
CA PRO A 26 -18.39 -19.71 -17.19
C PRO A 26 -19.20 -20.59 -18.15
N SER A 27 -19.94 -19.95 -19.06
CA SER A 27 -20.59 -20.60 -20.20
C SER A 27 -19.56 -21.00 -21.26
N ARG A 28 -19.70 -22.22 -21.81
CA ARG A 28 -18.84 -22.74 -22.89
C ARG A 28 -18.99 -21.88 -24.16
N GLY A 29 -17.91 -21.27 -24.66
CA GLY A 29 -17.86 -20.78 -26.04
C GLY A 29 -17.22 -19.41 -26.34
N GLN A 30 -16.50 -18.77 -25.42
CA GLN A 30 -15.73 -17.55 -25.72
C GLN A 30 -14.24 -17.76 -25.44
N ALA A 31 -13.38 -17.15 -26.27
CA ALA A 31 -11.93 -17.20 -26.17
C ALA A 31 -11.47 -16.93 -24.71
N ARG A 32 -10.73 -17.91 -24.17
CA ARG A 32 -10.38 -18.13 -22.76
C ARG A 32 -9.56 -16.98 -22.15
N THR A 33 -9.72 -16.75 -20.83
CA THR A 33 -8.73 -17.16 -19.81
C THR A 33 -9.15 -16.78 -18.37
N PRO A 34 -9.43 -17.74 -17.48
CA PRO A 34 -9.01 -17.61 -16.09
C PRO A 34 -7.48 -17.77 -16.03
N GLU A 35 -6.80 -16.85 -15.35
CA GLU A 35 -5.33 -16.83 -15.33
C GLU A 35 -4.75 -17.58 -14.13
N VAL A 36 -5.50 -17.63 -13.02
CA VAL A 36 -5.02 -18.18 -11.76
C VAL A 36 -6.06 -19.10 -11.12
N LEU A 37 -5.68 -20.33 -10.80
CA LEU A 37 -6.46 -21.25 -9.97
C LEU A 37 -5.99 -21.15 -8.52
N VAL A 38 -6.90 -21.00 -7.57
CA VAL A 38 -6.62 -20.98 -6.13
C VAL A 38 -7.14 -22.28 -5.53
N LEU A 39 -6.22 -23.09 -5.00
CA LEU A 39 -6.51 -24.29 -4.23
C LEU A 39 -6.58 -23.90 -2.75
N THR A 40 -7.78 -23.99 -2.17
CA THR A 40 -8.08 -23.57 -0.79
C THR A 40 -8.71 -24.71 0.00
N HIS A 41 -8.81 -24.57 1.31
CA HIS A 41 -9.54 -25.51 2.18
C HIS A 41 -10.42 -24.73 3.15
N ARG A 42 -11.75 -24.86 3.06
CA ARG A 42 -12.69 -24.05 3.88
C ARG A 42 -12.49 -24.21 5.39
N GLU A 43 -12.00 -25.36 5.83
CA GLU A 43 -11.80 -25.66 7.25
C GLU A 43 -10.41 -25.23 7.75
N ASP A 44 -9.52 -24.77 6.87
CA ASP A 44 -8.23 -24.19 7.27
C ASP A 44 -8.38 -22.66 7.49
N PRO A 45 -8.31 -22.17 8.74
CA PRO A 45 -8.44 -20.74 9.03
C PRO A 45 -7.36 -19.89 8.35
N ARG A 46 -6.13 -20.40 8.22
CA ARG A 46 -5.05 -19.69 7.52
C ARG A 46 -5.35 -19.59 6.04
N SER A 47 -5.85 -20.66 5.43
CA SER A 47 -6.29 -20.65 4.03
C SER A 47 -7.41 -19.64 3.78
N ASN A 48 -8.35 -19.49 4.71
CA ASN A 48 -9.43 -18.49 4.61
C ASN A 48 -8.89 -17.04 4.63
N LEU A 49 -7.92 -16.74 5.49
CA LEU A 49 -7.26 -15.44 5.53
C LEU A 49 -6.46 -15.17 4.25
N LEU A 50 -5.62 -16.11 3.83
CA LEU A 50 -4.82 -16.01 2.60
C LEU A 50 -5.71 -15.84 1.37
N SER A 51 -6.82 -16.57 1.29
CA SER A 51 -7.77 -16.47 0.17
C SER A 51 -8.41 -15.08 0.10
N ALA A 52 -8.75 -14.48 1.24
CA ALA A 52 -9.30 -13.11 1.27
C ALA A 52 -8.27 -12.06 0.82
N GLU A 53 -7.03 -12.17 1.30
CA GLU A 53 -5.94 -11.27 0.93
C GLU A 53 -5.55 -11.43 -0.55
N LEU A 54 -5.55 -12.66 -1.07
CA LEU A 54 -5.31 -12.95 -2.48
C LEU A 54 -6.43 -12.41 -3.36
N GLN A 55 -7.70 -12.53 -2.94
CA GLN A 55 -8.83 -11.98 -3.68
C GLN A 55 -8.73 -10.46 -3.80
N GLN A 56 -8.39 -9.78 -2.71
CA GLN A 56 -8.20 -8.32 -2.73
C GLN A 56 -6.96 -7.93 -3.54
N SER A 57 -5.87 -8.71 -3.46
CA SER A 57 -4.67 -8.51 -4.29
C SER A 57 -4.97 -8.65 -5.79
N ALA A 58 -5.75 -9.67 -6.16
CA ALA A 58 -6.18 -9.91 -7.54
C ALA A 58 -7.08 -8.79 -8.07
N HIS A 59 -7.91 -8.19 -7.21
CA HIS A 59 -8.67 -6.99 -7.57
C HIS A 59 -7.75 -5.83 -8.00
N TYR A 60 -6.65 -5.62 -7.28
CA TYR A 60 -5.68 -4.57 -7.59
C TYR A 60 -4.86 -4.88 -8.86
N CYS A 61 -4.29 -6.08 -8.97
CA CYS A 61 -3.47 -6.43 -10.13
C CYS A 61 -4.26 -6.90 -11.36
N GLY A 62 -5.60 -6.87 -11.32
CA GLY A 62 -6.47 -7.19 -12.45
C GLY A 62 -6.58 -8.69 -12.81
N HIS A 63 -5.95 -9.58 -12.04
CA HIS A 63 -6.02 -11.02 -12.28
C HIS A 63 -7.40 -11.60 -11.94
N ARG A 64 -7.84 -12.59 -12.74
CA ARG A 64 -9.06 -13.36 -12.47
C ARG A 64 -8.72 -14.65 -11.76
N LEU A 65 -9.36 -14.88 -10.61
CA LEU A 65 -9.20 -16.08 -9.82
C LEU A 65 -10.34 -17.06 -10.09
N THR A 66 -10.01 -18.34 -10.24
CA THR A 66 -10.94 -19.46 -10.06
C THR A 66 -10.57 -20.14 -8.74
N VAL A 67 -11.55 -20.46 -7.90
CA VAL A 67 -11.31 -21.09 -6.60
C VAL A 67 -11.80 -22.53 -6.64
N LEU A 68 -10.94 -23.46 -6.24
CA LEU A 68 -11.28 -24.86 -5.98
C LEU A 68 -11.02 -25.16 -4.51
N ASP A 69 -12.07 -25.64 -3.84
CA ASP A 69 -12.01 -26.00 -2.44
C ASP A 69 -11.71 -27.48 -2.29
N LEU A 70 -10.53 -27.80 -1.75
CA LEU A 70 -10.03 -29.16 -1.62
C LEU A 70 -10.88 -30.01 -0.66
N ALA A 71 -11.64 -29.40 0.24
CA ALA A 71 -12.58 -30.11 1.13
C ALA A 71 -13.72 -30.81 0.37
N THR A 72 -13.93 -30.49 -0.92
CA THR A 72 -14.95 -31.14 -1.76
C THR A 72 -14.47 -32.45 -2.39
N GLU A 73 -13.18 -32.76 -2.29
CA GLU A 73 -12.52 -33.91 -2.93
C GLU A 73 -12.67 -34.00 -4.47
N GLU A 74 -13.18 -32.95 -5.14
CA GLU A 74 -13.31 -32.89 -6.60
C GLU A 74 -11.94 -33.07 -7.31
N PRO A 75 -11.82 -33.91 -8.35
CA PRO A 75 -10.53 -34.23 -8.96
C PRO A 75 -9.87 -33.00 -9.60
N LEU A 76 -8.53 -32.92 -9.54
CA LEU A 76 -7.76 -31.90 -10.23
C LEU A 76 -7.67 -32.24 -11.74
N HIS A 77 -8.43 -31.54 -12.57
CA HIS A 77 -8.47 -31.75 -14.01
C HIS A 77 -8.45 -30.41 -14.77
N GLU A 78 -8.14 -30.47 -16.08
CA GLU A 78 -8.11 -29.30 -16.97
C GLU A 78 -7.21 -28.14 -16.51
N LEU A 79 -6.12 -28.44 -15.79
CA LEU A 79 -5.23 -27.42 -15.23
C LEU A 79 -4.48 -26.60 -16.29
N GLY A 80 -4.31 -27.13 -17.50
CA GLY A 80 -3.60 -26.45 -18.60
C GLY A 80 -4.23 -25.15 -19.09
N GLN A 81 -5.43 -24.78 -18.61
CA GLN A 81 -6.03 -23.48 -18.90
C GLN A 81 -5.53 -22.34 -17.99
N TYR A 82 -4.92 -22.66 -16.85
CA TYR A 82 -4.42 -21.67 -15.90
C TYR A 82 -2.94 -21.39 -16.16
N GLN A 83 -2.52 -20.13 -16.01
CA GLN A 83 -1.09 -19.77 -16.10
C GLN A 83 -0.37 -20.02 -14.78
N CYS A 84 -1.09 -19.90 -13.67
CA CYS A 84 -0.57 -20.06 -12.33
C CYS A 84 -1.59 -20.77 -11.43
N ILE A 85 -1.11 -21.61 -10.53
CA ILE A 85 -1.88 -22.21 -9.45
C ILE A 85 -1.35 -21.66 -8.13
N VAL A 86 -2.24 -21.30 -7.21
CA VAL A 86 -1.90 -20.81 -5.88
C VAL A 86 -2.44 -21.80 -4.85
N LEU A 87 -1.56 -22.29 -3.98
CA LEU A 87 -1.93 -23.14 -2.86
C LEU A 87 -1.99 -22.31 -1.58
N THR A 88 -3.19 -22.08 -1.04
CA THR A 88 -3.41 -21.31 0.20
C THR A 88 -3.50 -22.18 1.44
N THR A 89 -3.46 -23.51 1.28
CA THR A 89 -3.68 -24.50 2.34
C THR A 89 -2.59 -25.58 2.30
N GLY A 90 -2.11 -25.99 3.48
CA GLY A 90 -1.29 -27.20 3.59
C GLY A 90 -2.13 -28.48 3.69
N VAL A 91 -3.45 -28.36 3.90
CA VAL A 91 -4.41 -29.47 4.03
C VAL A 91 -4.87 -29.91 2.64
N LEU A 92 -4.38 -31.06 2.19
CA LEU A 92 -4.69 -31.64 0.88
C LEU A 92 -5.85 -32.65 0.88
N GLY A 93 -6.40 -32.96 2.07
CA GLY A 93 -7.43 -34.01 2.23
C GLY A 93 -6.84 -35.41 2.10
N SER A 94 -7.60 -36.34 1.51
CA SER A 94 -7.22 -37.73 1.25
C SER A 94 -6.30 -37.93 0.02
N ARG A 95 -5.91 -36.85 -0.65
CA ARG A 95 -5.17 -36.89 -1.92
C ARG A 95 -3.75 -37.40 -1.76
N GLY A 96 -3.37 -38.39 -2.57
CA GLY A 96 -2.01 -38.87 -2.72
C GLY A 96 -1.45 -38.60 -4.12
N GLN A 97 -0.45 -39.40 -4.51
CA GLN A 97 0.21 -39.28 -5.83
C GLN A 97 -0.75 -39.24 -7.04
N PRO A 98 -1.73 -40.16 -7.20
CA PRO A 98 -2.55 -40.17 -8.42
C PRO A 98 -3.42 -38.91 -8.53
N GLU A 99 -3.91 -38.37 -7.42
CA GLU A 99 -4.73 -37.15 -7.41
C GLU A 99 -3.91 -35.87 -7.63
N LEU A 100 -2.62 -35.87 -7.26
CA LEU A 100 -1.71 -34.73 -7.41
C LEU A 100 -0.92 -34.76 -8.74
N ALA A 101 -0.86 -35.90 -9.43
CA ALA A 101 -0.13 -36.04 -10.70
C ALA A 101 -0.52 -34.98 -11.76
N PRO A 102 -1.80 -34.58 -11.94
CA PRO A 102 -2.17 -33.51 -12.86
C PRO A 102 -1.52 -32.17 -12.52
N LEU A 103 -1.43 -31.82 -11.22
CA LEU A 103 -0.79 -30.60 -10.74
C LEU A 103 0.72 -30.62 -11.05
N VAL A 104 1.39 -31.72 -10.70
CA VAL A 104 2.82 -31.90 -10.97
C VAL A 104 3.13 -31.81 -12.47
N ALA A 105 2.31 -32.46 -13.31
CA ALA A 105 2.46 -32.41 -14.76
C ALA A 105 2.25 -31.00 -15.33
N HIS A 106 1.27 -30.26 -14.82
CA HIS A 106 1.02 -28.88 -15.21
C HIS A 106 2.24 -27.98 -14.92
N ILE A 107 2.80 -28.08 -13.72
CA ILE A 107 3.98 -27.30 -13.34
C ILE A 107 5.19 -27.69 -14.20
N ARG A 108 5.47 -28.99 -14.32
CA ARG A 108 6.60 -29.50 -15.12
C ARG A 108 6.58 -29.01 -16.57
N SER A 109 5.38 -28.83 -17.15
CA SER A 109 5.20 -28.35 -18.53
C SER A 109 5.22 -26.82 -18.70
N GLY A 110 5.40 -26.05 -17.62
CA GLY A 110 5.57 -24.60 -17.68
C GLY A 110 4.54 -23.79 -16.90
N GLY A 111 3.58 -24.44 -16.23
CA GLY A 111 2.64 -23.77 -15.33
C GLY A 111 3.34 -23.19 -14.10
N GLY A 112 2.86 -22.04 -13.63
CA GLY A 112 3.35 -21.41 -12.40
C GLY A 112 2.74 -22.03 -11.15
N LEU A 113 3.50 -22.09 -10.06
CA LEU A 113 3.00 -22.44 -8.73
C LEU A 113 3.41 -21.39 -7.70
N VAL A 114 2.45 -20.89 -6.93
CA VAL A 114 2.70 -20.09 -5.71
C VAL A 114 2.17 -20.88 -4.51
N VAL A 115 3.03 -21.13 -3.53
CA VAL A 115 2.67 -21.84 -2.30
C VAL A 115 2.72 -20.87 -1.14
N LEU A 116 1.57 -20.59 -0.54
CA LEU A 116 1.42 -19.68 0.61
C LEU A 116 1.27 -20.42 1.95
N ALA A 117 1.00 -21.72 1.87
CA ALA A 117 1.01 -22.66 2.99
C ALA A 117 1.59 -23.99 2.48
N PRO A 118 2.87 -24.29 2.77
CA PRO A 118 3.49 -25.54 2.34
C PRO A 118 2.72 -26.76 2.86
N PRO A 119 2.36 -27.72 1.99
CA PRO A 119 1.70 -28.95 2.40
C PRO A 119 2.70 -29.95 2.97
N SER A 120 2.25 -30.77 3.93
CA SER A 120 3.06 -31.83 4.52
C SER A 120 2.97 -33.13 3.72
N THR A 121 3.46 -33.13 2.47
CA THR A 121 3.31 -34.26 1.54
C THR A 121 4.57 -34.47 0.70
N ALA A 122 5.12 -35.69 0.71
CA ALA A 122 6.35 -36.02 -0.03
C ALA A 122 6.19 -35.87 -1.55
N GLU A 123 4.95 -35.93 -2.04
CA GLU A 123 4.57 -35.82 -3.44
C GLU A 123 4.85 -34.44 -4.05
N LEU A 124 4.89 -33.40 -3.22
CA LEU A 124 5.13 -32.03 -3.67
C LEU A 124 6.50 -31.49 -3.22
N ASP A 125 7.22 -32.17 -2.34
CA ASP A 125 8.51 -31.72 -1.81
C ASP A 125 9.50 -31.33 -2.91
N GLU A 126 9.68 -32.19 -3.92
CA GLU A 126 10.59 -31.90 -5.03
C GLU A 126 10.10 -30.70 -5.86
N VAL A 127 8.78 -30.58 -6.05
CA VAL A 127 8.15 -29.50 -6.83
C VAL A 127 8.35 -28.15 -6.14
N ILE A 128 8.16 -28.12 -4.83
CA ILE A 128 8.24 -26.90 -4.03
C ILE A 128 9.65 -26.64 -3.48
N GLY A 129 10.60 -27.52 -3.82
CA GLY A 129 12.01 -27.40 -3.46
C GLY A 129 12.21 -27.56 -1.97
N ILE A 130 11.97 -28.75 -1.42
CA ILE A 130 12.27 -29.13 -0.03
C ILE A 130 13.23 -30.33 -0.04
N ARG A 131 14.29 -30.29 0.78
CA ARG A 131 15.24 -31.40 0.97
C ARG A 131 14.83 -32.30 2.15
N GLY A 132 14.97 -33.62 1.99
CA GLY A 132 15.02 -34.62 3.08
C GLY A 132 13.70 -35.35 3.36
N PRO A 133 13.72 -36.47 4.13
CA PRO A 133 12.51 -37.17 4.52
C PRO A 133 11.66 -36.28 5.43
N THR A 134 10.36 -36.25 5.13
CA THR A 134 9.26 -35.54 5.82
C THR A 134 9.11 -35.94 7.30
N ALA A 135 10.13 -35.73 8.13
CA ALA A 135 10.14 -36.23 9.51
C ALA A 135 9.63 -35.22 10.54
N ASP A 136 9.67 -33.91 10.28
CA ASP A 136 9.00 -32.94 11.13
C ASP A 136 8.58 -31.69 10.34
N HIS A 137 7.42 -31.77 9.68
CA HIS A 137 6.62 -30.57 9.37
C HIS A 137 6.02 -29.93 10.64
N ALA A 138 6.53 -30.30 11.82
CA ALA A 138 6.13 -29.72 13.09
C ALA A 138 6.40 -28.22 13.03
N ALA A 139 5.32 -27.45 12.88
CA ALA A 139 5.39 -26.00 12.91
C ALA A 139 6.05 -25.58 14.22
N SER A 140 7.28 -25.06 14.14
CA SER A 140 7.96 -24.55 15.31
C SER A 140 7.59 -23.08 15.43
N SER A 141 6.90 -22.72 16.52
CA SER A 141 6.75 -21.31 16.88
C SER A 141 8.05 -20.86 17.52
N SER A 142 8.97 -20.41 16.69
CA SER A 142 10.22 -19.81 17.11
C SER A 142 9.95 -18.34 17.47
N GLN A 143 10.60 -17.83 18.52
CA GLN A 143 10.64 -16.40 18.82
C GLN A 143 11.55 -15.68 17.81
N HIS A 144 11.35 -15.89 16.51
CA HIS A 144 12.09 -15.14 15.50
C HIS A 144 11.65 -13.68 15.52
N GLU A 145 12.64 -12.81 15.65
CA GLU A 145 12.41 -11.40 15.92
C GLU A 145 12.28 -10.58 14.64
N ALA A 146 12.77 -11.09 13.49
CA ALA A 146 12.73 -10.36 12.22
C ALA A 146 12.79 -11.26 10.98
N ILE A 147 12.35 -10.70 9.86
CA ILE A 147 12.50 -11.22 8.50
C ILE A 147 13.56 -10.40 7.79
N HIS A 148 14.57 -11.05 7.22
CA HIS A 148 15.55 -10.44 6.33
C HIS A 148 15.27 -10.84 4.88
N PHE A 149 15.20 -9.85 3.97
CA PHE A 149 15.04 -10.08 2.54
C PHE A 149 16.40 -10.18 1.86
N CYS A 150 16.78 -11.38 1.43
CA CYS A 150 18.07 -11.67 0.81
C CYS A 150 18.14 -11.22 -0.66
N HIS A 151 17.00 -11.21 -1.35
CA HIS A 151 16.87 -10.83 -2.76
C HIS A 151 15.62 -9.98 -2.99
N ASP A 152 15.62 -9.23 -4.11
CA ASP A 152 14.45 -8.49 -4.55
C ASP A 152 13.42 -9.44 -5.16
N LEU A 153 12.28 -9.59 -4.49
CA LEU A 153 11.06 -10.00 -5.20
C LEU A 153 10.52 -8.82 -6.02
N PHE A 154 10.72 -7.59 -5.56
CA PHE A 154 10.46 -6.34 -6.27
C PHE A 154 11.56 -5.34 -5.86
N PRO A 155 11.98 -4.39 -6.73
CA PRO A 155 13.11 -3.51 -6.43
C PRO A 155 13.01 -2.81 -5.09
N GLY A 156 14.09 -2.82 -4.31
CA GLY A 156 14.18 -2.13 -3.04
C GLY A 156 13.76 -2.95 -1.80
N LEU A 157 13.55 -4.26 -1.92
CA LEU A 157 13.37 -5.16 -0.77
C LEU A 157 14.71 -5.70 -0.25
N LYS A 158 15.65 -6.02 -1.14
CA LYS A 158 16.94 -6.66 -0.81
C LYS A 158 17.67 -5.88 0.29
N GLY A 159 18.11 -6.60 1.31
CA GLY A 159 18.81 -6.05 2.47
C GLY A 159 17.89 -5.51 3.58
N THR A 160 16.58 -5.44 3.37
CA THR A 160 15.64 -4.96 4.40
C THR A 160 15.45 -6.01 5.48
N THR A 161 15.51 -5.61 6.76
CA THR A 161 15.24 -6.48 7.91
C THR A 161 14.11 -5.88 8.75
N VAL A 162 12.96 -6.53 8.80
CA VAL A 162 11.76 -6.03 9.49
C VAL A 162 11.46 -6.87 10.72
N SER A 163 11.23 -6.24 11.87
CA SER A 163 10.87 -6.98 13.07
C SER A 163 9.46 -7.56 12.99
N THR A 164 9.29 -8.80 13.48
CA THR A 164 7.98 -9.44 13.63
C THR A 164 7.08 -8.71 14.63
N ARG A 165 7.68 -8.02 15.62
CA ARG A 165 6.96 -7.13 16.56
C ARG A 165 6.35 -5.94 15.82
N GLU A 166 7.11 -5.32 14.91
CA GLU A 166 6.65 -4.19 14.10
C GLU A 166 5.52 -4.60 13.15
N LEU A 167 5.57 -5.83 12.63
CA LEU A 167 4.51 -6.42 11.80
C LEU A 167 3.30 -6.93 12.60
N ALA A 168 3.35 -6.90 13.94
CA ALA A 168 2.37 -7.56 14.81
C ALA A 168 2.10 -9.03 14.40
N SER A 169 3.11 -9.72 13.86
CA SER A 169 3.00 -11.07 13.34
C SER A 169 3.90 -12.02 14.11
N ARG A 170 3.57 -13.31 14.07
CA ARG A 170 4.53 -14.37 14.38
C ARG A 170 5.06 -14.93 13.07
N ILE A 171 6.30 -15.43 13.10
CA ILE A 171 6.79 -16.33 12.07
C ILE A 171 6.39 -17.73 12.54
N VAL A 172 5.39 -18.30 11.89
CA VAL A 172 5.11 -19.73 11.99
C VAL A 172 5.63 -20.35 10.71
N GLU A 173 6.66 -21.16 10.87
CA GLU A 173 7.40 -21.80 9.78
C GLU A 173 7.51 -23.30 10.08
N CYS A 174 7.51 -24.09 9.01
CA CYS A 174 7.97 -25.47 9.05
C CYS A 174 9.50 -25.49 8.87
N ASP A 175 10.19 -26.52 9.35
CA ASP A 175 11.64 -26.65 9.20
C ASP A 175 12.00 -27.12 7.77
N LEU A 176 11.86 -26.21 6.80
CA LEU A 176 11.98 -26.49 5.37
C LEU A 176 13.21 -25.81 4.78
N TYR A 177 14.02 -26.60 4.06
CA TYR A 177 15.24 -26.11 3.42
C TYR A 177 15.20 -26.39 1.92
N PRO A 178 15.29 -25.35 1.08
CA PRO A 178 15.33 -25.54 -0.35
C PRO A 178 16.71 -25.99 -0.83
N PRO A 179 16.79 -26.75 -1.94
CA PRO A 179 18.07 -27.08 -2.54
C PRO A 179 18.71 -25.86 -3.19
N ASP A 180 20.04 -25.89 -3.37
CA ASP A 180 20.85 -24.73 -3.77
C ASP A 180 20.45 -24.11 -5.13
N GLN A 181 19.73 -24.85 -5.96
CA GLN A 181 19.16 -24.38 -7.23
C GLN A 181 17.97 -23.41 -7.06
N PHE A 182 17.37 -23.34 -5.87
CA PHE A 182 16.34 -22.36 -5.53
C PHE A 182 17.00 -21.16 -4.85
N THR A 183 16.52 -19.97 -5.19
CA THR A 183 16.97 -18.72 -4.60
C THR A 183 16.14 -18.42 -3.36
N VAL A 184 16.78 -18.35 -2.18
CA VAL A 184 16.13 -17.89 -0.95
C VAL A 184 15.85 -16.40 -1.05
N LEU A 185 14.58 -16.02 -1.02
CA LEU A 185 14.13 -14.63 -1.09
C LEU A 185 14.16 -13.95 0.27
N ALA A 186 13.82 -14.69 1.33
CA ALA A 186 13.78 -14.18 2.68
C ALA A 186 14.11 -15.26 3.70
N GLU A 187 14.70 -14.86 4.82
CA GLU A 187 15.10 -15.73 5.93
C GLU A 187 14.72 -15.12 7.29
N ALA A 188 14.58 -15.98 8.29
CA ALA A 188 14.38 -15.58 9.67
C ALA A 188 15.70 -15.14 10.30
N VAL A 189 15.65 -14.10 11.15
CA VAL A 189 16.80 -13.64 11.95
C VAL A 189 16.54 -13.95 13.43
N PRO A 190 17.53 -14.49 14.17
CA PRO A 190 18.91 -14.78 13.74
C PRO A 190 19.15 -16.19 13.19
N SER A 191 18.13 -17.06 13.12
CA SER A 191 18.30 -18.49 12.81
C SER A 191 18.73 -18.80 11.38
N ARG A 192 18.59 -17.85 10.43
CA ARG A 192 18.85 -18.03 8.99
C ARG A 192 17.95 -19.07 8.33
N ARG A 193 16.80 -19.38 8.94
CA ARG A 193 15.84 -20.32 8.36
C ARG A 193 15.14 -19.73 7.13
N PRO A 194 14.99 -20.46 6.02
CA PRO A 194 14.30 -19.98 4.82
C PRO A 194 12.81 -19.74 5.08
N LEU A 195 12.37 -18.50 4.81
CA LEU A 195 10.97 -18.07 4.92
C LEU A 195 10.29 -17.93 3.57
N ALA A 196 11.05 -17.66 2.53
CA ALA A 196 10.55 -17.63 1.17
C ALA A 196 11.66 -17.98 0.19
N TRP A 197 11.30 -18.65 -0.90
CA TRP A 197 12.23 -18.97 -1.98
C TRP A 197 11.52 -19.08 -3.32
N LYS A 198 12.30 -18.98 -4.40
CA LYS A 198 11.82 -19.18 -5.78
C LYS A 198 12.75 -20.11 -6.54
N GLY A 199 12.22 -20.79 -7.55
CA GLY A 199 13.02 -21.64 -8.42
C GLY A 199 12.20 -22.25 -9.54
N ARG A 200 12.69 -23.35 -10.11
CA ARG A 200 12.06 -24.06 -11.22
C ARG A 200 11.83 -25.53 -10.91
N TYR A 201 10.76 -26.06 -11.49
CA TYR A 201 10.49 -27.49 -11.58
C TYR A 201 10.07 -27.85 -13.01
N GLY A 202 10.95 -28.54 -13.74
CA GLY A 202 10.84 -28.62 -15.19
C GLY A 202 10.85 -27.21 -15.81
N GLU A 203 9.88 -26.91 -16.66
CA GLU A 203 9.70 -25.58 -17.25
C GLU A 203 8.91 -24.60 -16.36
N GLY A 204 8.31 -25.10 -15.28
CA GLY A 204 7.48 -24.34 -14.36
C GLY A 204 8.28 -23.46 -13.41
N ARG A 205 7.65 -22.39 -12.94
CA ARG A 205 8.22 -21.48 -11.94
C ARG A 205 7.49 -21.64 -10.63
N VAL A 206 8.24 -21.71 -9.55
CA VAL A 206 7.71 -21.99 -8.22
C VAL A 206 8.16 -20.89 -7.28
N VAL A 207 7.22 -20.33 -6.51
CA VAL A 207 7.46 -19.38 -5.42
C VAL A 207 6.81 -19.94 -4.16
N VAL A 208 7.56 -20.00 -3.07
CA VAL A 208 7.09 -20.56 -1.79
C VAL A 208 7.25 -19.52 -0.69
N TRP A 209 6.22 -19.40 0.15
CA TRP A 209 6.22 -18.66 1.40
C TRP A 209 5.96 -19.61 2.56
N ASN A 210 6.99 -19.81 3.38
CA ASN A 210 6.98 -20.60 4.62
C ASN A 210 6.80 -19.69 5.85
N THR A 211 5.86 -18.75 5.78
CA THR A 211 5.62 -17.79 6.87
C THR A 211 4.19 -17.24 6.82
N GLU A 212 3.64 -16.91 7.98
CA GLU A 212 2.33 -16.25 8.11
C GLU A 212 2.37 -14.75 7.82
N VAL A 213 3.54 -14.13 7.67
CA VAL A 213 3.62 -12.69 7.39
C VAL A 213 2.89 -12.30 6.11
N ILE A 214 2.82 -13.21 5.14
CA ILE A 214 2.10 -13.02 3.87
C ILE A 214 0.57 -12.91 4.04
N THR A 215 0.03 -13.20 5.23
CA THR A 215 -1.39 -12.98 5.58
C THR A 215 -1.72 -11.53 5.95
N HIS A 216 -0.71 -10.69 6.16
CA HIS A 216 -0.94 -9.27 6.48
C HIS A 216 -1.20 -8.47 5.22
N ARG A 217 -2.18 -7.58 5.27
CA ARG A 217 -2.56 -6.76 4.12
C ARG A 217 -1.45 -5.81 3.65
N LEU A 218 -0.56 -5.40 4.56
CA LEU A 218 0.66 -4.66 4.23
C LEU A 218 1.61 -5.43 3.31
N CYS A 219 1.48 -6.76 3.24
CA CYS A 219 2.30 -7.64 2.43
C CYS A 219 1.65 -8.03 1.08
N ARG A 220 0.50 -7.45 0.71
CA ARG A 220 -0.18 -7.77 -0.57
C ARG A 220 0.69 -7.54 -1.81
N GLY A 221 1.63 -6.60 -1.76
CA GLY A 221 2.62 -6.44 -2.82
C GLY A 221 3.46 -7.70 -3.06
N LEU A 222 3.82 -8.41 -2.00
CA LEU A 222 4.55 -9.69 -2.09
C LEU A 222 3.66 -10.78 -2.71
N LEU A 223 2.36 -10.81 -2.39
CA LEU A 223 1.39 -11.73 -3.02
C LEU A 223 1.31 -11.48 -4.53
N VAL A 224 1.06 -10.23 -4.93
CA VAL A 224 0.98 -9.83 -6.36
C VAL A 224 2.27 -10.20 -7.09
N GLN A 225 3.43 -9.84 -6.54
CA GLN A 225 4.69 -10.11 -7.21
C GLN A 225 5.07 -11.59 -7.22
N SER A 226 4.59 -12.39 -6.26
CA SER A 226 4.74 -13.85 -6.30
C SER A 226 3.96 -14.46 -7.46
N LEU A 227 2.73 -13.99 -7.72
CA LEU A 227 1.94 -14.41 -8.89
C LEU A 227 2.65 -14.09 -10.19
N LEU A 228 3.14 -12.85 -10.33
CA LEU A 228 3.85 -12.43 -11.54
C LEU A 228 5.18 -13.16 -11.70
N ALA A 229 5.89 -13.46 -10.60
CA ALA A 229 7.14 -14.23 -10.60
C ALA A 229 6.96 -15.69 -11.00
N ALA A 230 5.80 -16.29 -10.71
CA ALA A 230 5.45 -17.64 -11.14
C ALA A 230 5.02 -17.72 -12.61
N GLN A 231 4.78 -16.58 -13.27
CA GLN A 231 4.45 -16.51 -14.70
C GLN A 231 5.71 -16.28 -15.54
N LYS A 232 5.72 -16.71 -16.81
CA LYS A 232 6.83 -16.41 -17.74
C LYS A 232 6.93 -14.91 -18.02
N LEU A 233 5.78 -14.28 -18.23
CA LEU A 233 5.59 -12.84 -18.41
C LEU A 233 4.37 -12.44 -17.60
N GLY A 234 4.59 -11.75 -16.49
CA GLY A 234 3.52 -11.18 -15.68
C GLY A 234 3.10 -9.81 -16.21
N VAL A 235 1.81 -9.52 -16.22
CA VAL A 235 1.28 -8.20 -16.60
C VAL A 235 0.25 -7.76 -15.56
N MET A 236 0.39 -6.53 -15.08
CA MET A 236 -0.60 -5.91 -14.18
C MET A 236 -0.85 -4.46 -14.57
N PRO A 237 -2.09 -3.94 -14.45
CA PRO A 237 -2.33 -2.50 -14.51
C PRO A 237 -1.69 -1.81 -13.30
N ILE A 238 -1.30 -0.55 -13.47
CA ILE A 238 -0.77 0.28 -12.38
C ILE A 238 -1.43 1.65 -12.34
N ALA A 239 -1.50 2.25 -11.15
CA ALA A 239 -2.01 3.59 -10.94
C ALA A 239 -1.09 4.68 -11.51
N ASN A 240 0.23 4.43 -11.53
CA ASN A 240 1.24 5.39 -11.95
C ASN A 240 1.12 6.74 -11.21
N ALA A 241 0.83 6.69 -9.91
CA ALA A 241 0.54 7.87 -9.09
C ALA A 241 1.17 7.78 -7.70
N ALA A 242 1.84 8.84 -7.28
CA ALA A 242 2.33 9.04 -5.93
C ALA A 242 1.70 10.29 -5.33
N MET A 243 1.20 10.21 -4.10
CA MET A 243 0.58 11.32 -3.38
C MET A 243 1.28 11.48 -2.02
N ILE A 244 1.74 12.69 -1.74
CA ILE A 244 2.33 13.03 -0.44
C ILE A 244 1.45 14.08 0.23
N HIS A 245 1.00 13.75 1.42
CA HIS A 245 0.14 14.57 2.23
C HIS A 245 0.97 15.27 3.31
N VAL A 246 0.64 16.53 3.57
CA VAL A 246 1.09 17.25 4.75
C VAL A 246 -0.13 17.44 5.63
N ASP A 247 -0.16 16.72 6.73
CA ASP A 247 -1.25 16.83 7.70
C ASP A 247 -0.98 17.99 8.66
N ASP A 248 -2.06 18.51 9.24
CA ASP A 248 -1.99 19.52 10.29
C ASP A 248 -1.33 20.85 9.87
N PHE A 249 -1.37 21.17 8.56
CA PHE A 249 -0.77 22.39 8.05
C PHE A 249 -1.57 23.03 6.88
N PRO A 250 -1.67 24.38 6.81
CA PRO A 250 -1.20 25.38 7.76
C PRO A 250 -1.86 25.25 9.13
N ALA A 251 -1.04 25.26 10.16
CA ALA A 251 -1.52 24.93 11.48
C ALA A 251 -2.20 26.11 12.17
N ALA A 252 -3.15 25.77 13.04
CA ALA A 252 -3.83 26.67 13.97
C ALA A 252 -3.28 26.46 15.40
N PHE A 253 -1.96 26.47 15.58
CA PHE A 253 -1.33 26.31 16.89
C PHE A 253 -1.17 27.64 17.65
N SER A 254 -1.11 27.55 18.98
CA SER A 254 -0.46 28.55 19.83
C SER A 254 1.06 28.40 19.76
N ASP A 255 1.81 29.50 19.93
CA ASP A 255 3.26 29.45 19.87
C ASP A 255 3.82 28.76 21.13
N LEU A 256 4.37 27.56 20.95
CA LEU A 256 4.94 26.76 22.03
C LEU A 256 6.46 26.81 21.96
N ASP A 257 7.09 27.08 23.10
CA ASP A 257 8.52 26.93 23.25
C ASP A 257 8.87 25.44 23.42
N ARG A 258 9.75 24.91 22.56
CA ARG A 258 10.08 23.48 22.50
C ARG A 258 11.58 23.29 22.31
N LYS A 259 12.17 22.44 23.15
CA LYS A 259 13.63 22.23 23.23
C LYS A 259 14.32 21.97 21.88
N PRO A 260 13.80 21.10 20.98
CA PRO A 260 14.48 20.84 19.70
C PRO A 260 14.66 22.10 18.85
N LEU A 261 13.66 22.99 18.84
CA LEU A 261 13.67 24.21 18.04
C LEU A 261 14.60 25.26 18.62
N GLN A 262 14.64 25.38 19.95
CA GLN A 262 15.55 26.30 20.62
C GLN A 262 17.00 25.89 20.43
N ASN A 263 17.30 24.60 20.59
CA ASN A 263 18.65 24.07 20.47
C ASN A 263 19.23 24.29 19.06
N GLU A 264 18.42 24.15 18.03
CA GLU A 264 18.89 24.20 16.64
C GLU A 264 18.79 25.60 16.01
N PHE A 265 17.70 26.32 16.27
CA PHE A 265 17.38 27.56 15.56
C PHE A 265 17.16 28.78 16.47
N ASN A 266 17.18 28.60 17.80
CA ASN A 266 16.87 29.65 18.78
C ASN A 266 15.54 30.36 18.44
N THR A 267 14.51 29.58 18.13
CA THR A 267 13.20 30.04 17.65
C THR A 267 12.07 29.24 18.28
N THR A 268 10.86 29.81 18.23
CA THR A 268 9.61 29.11 18.59
C THR A 268 8.98 28.43 17.38
N PHE A 269 7.89 27.68 17.59
CA PHE A 269 7.32 26.79 16.58
C PHE A 269 6.75 27.51 15.36
N LEU A 270 5.92 28.54 15.54
CA LEU A 270 5.32 29.25 14.38
C LEU A 270 6.36 29.92 13.46
N PRO A 271 7.39 30.65 13.96
CA PRO A 271 8.44 31.18 13.10
C PRO A 271 9.31 30.10 12.45
N PHE A 272 9.53 28.95 13.11
CA PHE A 272 10.15 27.78 12.47
C PHE A 272 9.31 27.29 11.29
N LEU A 273 8.00 27.14 11.46
CA LEU A 273 7.11 26.70 10.40
C LEU A 273 7.09 27.65 9.19
N GLU A 274 7.03 28.97 9.44
CA GLU A 274 6.96 29.97 8.38
C GLU A 274 8.27 30.10 7.59
N ASN A 275 9.39 30.16 8.32
CA ASN A 275 10.65 30.64 7.74
C ASN A 275 11.65 29.51 7.46
N ILE A 276 11.43 28.32 8.00
CA ILE A 276 12.35 27.18 7.88
C ILE A 276 11.62 25.99 7.27
N TRP A 277 10.68 25.38 8.01
CA TRP A 277 10.06 24.12 7.61
C TRP A 277 9.31 24.21 6.28
N LEU A 278 8.37 25.17 6.12
CA LEU A 278 7.61 25.29 4.87
C LEU A 278 8.53 25.59 3.67
N PRO A 279 9.45 26.58 3.72
CA PRO A 279 10.42 26.78 2.64
C PRO A 279 11.25 25.53 2.29
N ASP A 280 11.69 24.76 3.28
CA ASP A 280 12.47 23.54 3.04
C ASP A 280 11.64 22.45 2.37
N ILE A 281 10.40 22.23 2.82
CA ILE A 281 9.48 21.26 2.22
C ILE A 281 9.12 21.66 0.79
N LEU A 282 8.88 22.94 0.51
CA LEU A 282 8.65 23.43 -0.85
C LEU A 282 9.90 23.31 -1.73
N THR A 283 11.09 23.54 -1.17
CA THR A 283 12.35 23.35 -1.92
C THR A 283 12.56 21.88 -2.29
N ILE A 284 12.32 20.96 -1.36
CA ILE A 284 12.39 19.51 -1.64
C ILE A 284 11.32 19.09 -2.64
N SER A 285 10.10 19.64 -2.54
CA SER A 285 9.04 19.30 -3.49
C SER A 285 9.41 19.73 -4.90
N GLU A 286 10.00 20.92 -5.09
CA GLU A 286 10.51 21.37 -6.38
C GLU A 286 11.66 20.49 -6.89
N GLU A 287 12.63 20.13 -6.04
CA GLU A 287 13.78 19.28 -6.40
C GLU A 287 13.37 17.89 -6.91
N PHE A 288 12.35 17.30 -6.29
CA PHE A 288 11.85 15.97 -6.64
C PHE A 288 10.64 16.00 -7.59
N GLY A 289 10.16 17.19 -8.00
CA GLY A 289 9.01 17.34 -8.89
C GLY A 289 7.68 16.87 -8.26
N ILE A 290 7.48 17.17 -6.98
CA ILE A 290 6.36 16.68 -6.17
C ILE A 290 5.28 17.75 -6.03
N HIS A 291 4.05 17.39 -6.35
CA HIS A 291 2.87 18.18 -5.97
C HIS A 291 2.29 17.66 -4.66
N LEU A 292 2.41 18.44 -3.59
CA LEU A 292 1.91 18.11 -2.25
C LEU A 292 0.41 18.42 -2.09
N THR A 293 -0.23 17.75 -1.15
CA THR A 293 -1.58 18.10 -0.65
C THR A 293 -1.52 18.41 0.84
N PHE A 294 -1.92 19.62 1.22
CA PHE A 294 -1.88 20.11 2.60
C PHE A 294 -3.27 20.02 3.23
N PHE A 295 -3.43 19.14 4.23
CA PHE A 295 -4.66 18.98 4.99
C PHE A 295 -4.70 19.96 6.14
N MET A 296 -5.53 21.00 5.99
CA MET A 296 -5.59 22.11 6.92
C MET A 296 -6.77 21.99 7.90
N PRO A 297 -6.51 21.97 9.22
CA PRO A 297 -7.52 22.29 10.23
C PRO A 297 -7.64 23.81 10.40
N PHE A 298 -8.81 24.30 10.77
CA PHE A 298 -9.04 25.74 11.01
C PHE A 298 -8.93 26.12 12.49
N ALA A 299 -8.85 25.14 13.39
CA ALA A 299 -8.69 25.31 14.82
C ALA A 299 -8.08 24.04 15.44
N TYR A 300 -7.48 24.19 16.61
CA TYR A 300 -7.08 23.13 17.54
C TYR A 300 -7.87 23.21 18.85
N ASN A 301 -8.86 24.11 18.94
CA ASN A 301 -9.82 24.12 20.03
C ASN A 301 -10.60 22.79 20.14
N ALA A 302 -11.09 22.46 21.32
CA ALA A 302 -11.96 21.30 21.56
C ALA A 302 -13.46 21.61 21.31
N THR A 303 -13.76 22.66 20.53
CA THR A 303 -15.13 23.16 20.36
C THR A 303 -15.93 22.28 19.40
N VAL A 304 -16.84 21.47 19.94
CA VAL A 304 -17.75 20.59 19.18
C VAL A 304 -19.20 21.08 19.14
N SER A 305 -19.48 22.27 19.69
CA SER A 305 -20.79 22.92 19.64
C SER A 305 -20.67 24.42 19.40
N PRO A 306 -21.67 25.07 18.78
CA PRO A 306 -21.64 26.51 18.57
C PRO A 306 -21.54 27.31 19.89
N PRO A 307 -20.95 28.52 19.88
CA PRO A 307 -20.37 29.20 18.72
C PRO A 307 -19.01 28.63 18.31
N PHE A 308 -18.79 28.47 17.00
CA PHE A 308 -17.50 28.06 16.43
C PHE A 308 -16.60 29.30 16.19
N ASP A 309 -15.51 29.39 16.94
CA ASP A 309 -14.50 30.43 16.79
C ASP A 309 -13.33 29.98 15.90
N PHE A 310 -12.51 30.93 15.49
CA PHE A 310 -11.37 30.72 14.58
C PHE A 310 -10.18 31.51 15.10
N LEU A 311 -10.00 31.52 16.43
CA LEU A 311 -9.03 32.39 17.09
C LEU A 311 -7.61 32.11 16.59
N GLU A 312 -7.21 30.85 16.54
CA GLU A 312 -5.88 30.42 16.09
C GLU A 312 -5.65 30.71 14.60
N PHE A 313 -6.65 30.45 13.75
CA PHE A 313 -6.57 30.80 12.32
C PHE A 313 -6.46 32.31 12.06
N HIS A 314 -7.02 33.13 12.96
CA HIS A 314 -6.93 34.58 12.91
C HIS A 314 -5.77 35.16 13.72
N ALA A 315 -5.09 34.34 14.52
CA ALA A 315 -4.01 34.79 15.38
C ALA A 315 -2.91 35.41 14.50
N PRO A 316 -2.55 36.68 14.74
CA PRO A 316 -1.39 37.26 14.11
C PRO A 316 -0.14 36.70 14.78
N SER A 317 0.42 35.63 14.24
CA SER A 317 1.76 35.13 14.56
C SER A 317 2.69 35.46 13.39
N SER A 318 2.99 36.75 13.19
CA SER A 318 3.96 37.19 12.19
C SER A 318 5.19 37.79 12.85
N TYR A 319 6.36 37.20 12.59
CA TYR A 319 7.67 37.81 12.90
C TYR A 319 8.16 38.71 11.75
N ARG A 320 7.47 38.71 10.59
CA ARG A 320 7.67 39.71 9.54
C ARG A 320 6.98 41.02 9.95
N LYS A 321 7.77 42.02 10.36
CA LYS A 321 7.30 43.40 10.61
C LYS A 321 6.40 43.89 9.46
N GLY A 322 5.17 44.29 9.78
CA GLY A 322 4.27 45.02 8.86
C GLY A 322 3.17 44.21 8.16
N SER A 323 3.12 42.87 8.30
CA SER A 323 2.02 42.07 7.71
C SER A 323 0.77 42.07 8.59
N LYS A 324 -0.39 42.46 8.03
CA LYS A 324 -1.72 42.38 8.70
C LYS A 324 -2.48 41.08 8.44
N LEU A 325 -1.97 40.19 7.57
CA LEU A 325 -2.63 38.93 7.25
C LEU A 325 -2.33 37.87 8.31
N PRO A 326 -3.28 37.00 8.70
CA PRO A 326 -3.00 35.86 9.57
C PRO A 326 -1.94 34.91 8.99
N PHE A 327 -1.17 34.23 9.85
CA PHE A 327 -0.12 33.28 9.47
C PHE A 327 -0.66 32.20 8.51
N ALA A 328 -1.74 31.51 8.90
CA ALA A 328 -2.35 30.46 8.09
C ALA A 328 -2.72 30.95 6.68
N VAL A 329 -3.28 32.16 6.54
CA VAL A 329 -3.63 32.74 5.23
C VAL A 329 -2.41 32.96 4.34
N ARG A 330 -1.28 33.39 4.92
CA ARG A 330 -0.03 33.56 4.15
C ARG A 330 0.51 32.22 3.67
N CYS A 331 0.56 31.22 4.54
CA CYS A 331 0.97 29.86 4.18
C CYS A 331 0.08 29.27 3.10
N CYS A 332 -1.25 29.36 3.24
CA CYS A 332 -2.19 28.91 2.21
C CYS A 332 -1.91 29.57 0.85
N ARG A 333 -1.65 30.88 0.81
CA ARG A 333 -1.33 31.59 -0.43
C ARG A 333 0.01 31.18 -1.03
N ALA A 334 0.99 30.78 -0.22
CA ALA A 334 2.26 30.25 -0.70
C ALA A 334 2.07 28.85 -1.29
N ILE A 335 1.37 27.97 -0.56
CA ILE A 335 1.05 26.59 -0.95
C ILE A 335 0.22 26.55 -2.24
N GLY A 336 -0.88 27.29 -2.28
CA GLY A 336 -1.88 27.24 -3.35
C GLY A 336 -1.39 27.73 -4.72
N LYS A 337 -0.13 28.13 -4.87
CA LYS A 337 0.49 28.44 -6.16
C LYS A 337 0.80 27.19 -6.98
N GLN A 338 1.16 26.09 -6.33
CA GLN A 338 1.65 24.86 -6.98
C GLN A 338 1.14 23.56 -6.33
N HIS A 339 0.52 23.65 -5.15
CA HIS A 339 0.11 22.51 -4.33
C HIS A 339 -1.39 22.60 -3.97
N GLU A 340 -1.98 21.47 -3.57
CA GLU A 340 -3.38 21.41 -3.17
C GLU A 340 -3.54 21.81 -1.70
N LEU A 341 -4.58 22.59 -1.41
CA LEU A 341 -5.10 22.77 -0.07
C LEU A 341 -6.36 21.89 0.09
N ALA A 342 -6.36 21.05 1.12
CA ALA A 342 -7.40 20.08 1.45
C ALA A 342 -7.91 20.29 2.88
N LEU A 343 -9.01 19.61 3.23
CA LEU A 343 -9.70 19.84 4.49
C LEU A 343 -9.33 18.80 5.55
N HIS A 344 -8.99 19.25 6.75
CA HIS A 344 -8.73 18.39 7.92
C HIS A 344 -9.71 18.67 9.06
N GLY A 345 -10.98 18.88 8.71
CA GLY A 345 -12.04 19.24 9.65
C GLY A 345 -12.12 20.74 9.94
N TYR A 346 -13.08 21.10 10.80
CA TYR A 346 -13.12 22.44 11.40
C TYR A 346 -12.00 22.58 12.42
N ASN A 347 -11.88 21.59 13.31
CA ASN A 347 -10.79 21.43 14.25
C ASN A 347 -10.24 20.00 14.21
N HIS A 348 -9.18 19.75 14.97
CA HIS A 348 -8.54 18.44 15.05
C HIS A 348 -9.32 17.41 15.93
N ILE A 349 -10.65 17.54 16.04
CA ILE A 349 -11.52 16.58 16.74
C ILE A 349 -12.21 15.66 15.71
N PRO A 350 -12.06 14.32 15.82
CA PRO A 350 -12.68 13.36 14.89
C PRO A 350 -14.17 13.59 14.71
N LEU A 351 -14.65 13.58 13.45
CA LEU A 351 -16.07 13.72 13.12
C LEU A 351 -16.82 12.42 13.43
N THR A 352 -17.09 12.18 14.70
CA THR A 352 -17.87 11.04 15.19
C THR A 352 -19.05 11.50 16.04
N LEU A 353 -20.12 10.71 16.10
CA LEU A 353 -21.27 10.98 16.97
C LEU A 353 -20.86 11.00 18.44
N THR A 354 -19.88 10.20 18.83
CA THR A 354 -19.32 10.21 20.19
C THR A 354 -18.79 11.59 20.56
N ASN A 355 -18.03 12.24 19.66
CA ASN A 355 -17.45 13.55 19.93
C ASN A 355 -18.43 14.70 19.71
N TRP A 356 -19.16 14.70 18.59
CA TRP A 356 -19.96 15.85 18.14
C TRP A 356 -21.44 15.78 18.50
N ARG A 357 -21.90 14.64 19.03
CA ARG A 357 -23.28 14.33 19.44
C ARG A 357 -24.32 14.36 18.32
N SER A 358 -24.07 15.06 17.21
CA SER A 358 -25.01 15.20 16.10
C SER A 358 -24.32 15.53 14.78
N LYS A 359 -24.71 14.81 13.72
CA LYS A 359 -24.36 15.13 12.32
C LYS A 359 -24.66 16.59 11.96
N LYS A 360 -25.78 17.13 12.44
CA LYS A 360 -26.18 18.53 12.16
C LYS A 360 -25.16 19.53 12.70
N THR A 361 -24.51 19.23 13.82
CA THR A 361 -23.47 20.10 14.39
C THR A 361 -22.17 20.01 13.60
N MET A 362 -21.76 18.81 13.19
CA MET A 362 -20.63 18.62 12.27
C MET A 362 -20.83 19.42 10.98
N VAL A 363 -21.99 19.29 10.33
CA VAL A 363 -22.33 20.02 9.09
C VAL A 363 -22.25 21.53 9.30
N ARG A 364 -22.75 22.06 10.42
CA ARG A 364 -22.66 23.49 10.73
C ARG A 364 -21.21 23.96 10.89
N ALA A 365 -20.36 23.17 11.56
CA ALA A 365 -18.94 23.49 11.74
C ALA A 365 -18.19 23.51 10.40
N LEU A 366 -18.41 22.49 9.56
CA LEU A 366 -17.81 22.39 8.23
C LEU A 366 -18.28 23.53 7.31
N ARG A 367 -19.59 23.84 7.27
CA ARG A 367 -20.09 24.99 6.47
C ARG A 367 -19.54 26.33 6.96
N ARG A 368 -19.33 26.48 8.28
CA ARG A 368 -18.70 27.68 8.83
C ARG A 368 -17.24 27.79 8.39
N THR A 369 -16.56 26.66 8.32
CA THR A 369 -15.18 26.53 7.82
C THR A 369 -15.08 26.91 6.34
N LEU A 370 -15.98 26.41 5.48
CA LEU A 370 -16.01 26.82 4.07
C LEU A 370 -16.26 28.32 3.87
N LYS A 371 -17.15 28.92 4.68
CA LYS A 371 -17.34 30.38 4.64
C LYS A 371 -16.05 31.15 4.98
N LYS A 372 -15.16 30.59 5.80
CA LYS A 372 -13.84 31.17 6.09
C LYS A 372 -12.88 30.96 4.94
N TRP A 373 -12.88 29.76 4.34
CA TRP A 373 -12.12 29.44 3.14
C TRP A 373 -12.38 30.46 2.02
N GLU A 374 -13.66 30.70 1.73
CA GLU A 374 -14.10 31.67 0.72
C GLU A 374 -13.77 33.11 1.12
N LYS A 375 -14.07 33.51 2.37
CA LYS A 375 -13.79 34.87 2.87
C LYS A 375 -12.31 35.26 2.72
N HIS A 376 -11.39 34.33 2.94
CA HIS A 376 -9.95 34.59 2.86
C HIS A 376 -9.35 34.34 1.47
N ASN A 377 -10.17 33.90 0.50
CA ASN A 377 -9.78 33.55 -0.85
C ASN A 377 -8.61 32.55 -0.87
N LEU A 378 -8.81 31.39 -0.22
CA LEU A 378 -7.77 30.36 -0.10
C LEU A 378 -7.58 29.52 -1.38
N GLY A 379 -8.34 29.78 -2.44
CA GLY A 379 -8.32 29.02 -3.70
C GLY A 379 -9.58 28.17 -3.89
N PRO A 380 -9.55 27.16 -4.79
CA PRO A 380 -10.67 26.25 -5.01
C PRO A 380 -11.17 25.60 -3.71
N LEU A 381 -12.45 25.22 -3.67
CA LEU A 381 -12.99 24.46 -2.55
C LEU A 381 -12.27 23.10 -2.45
N PRO A 382 -12.05 22.59 -1.22
CA PRO A 382 -11.30 21.36 -1.01
C PRO A 382 -11.97 20.17 -1.70
N ARG A 383 -11.15 19.32 -2.33
CA ARG A 383 -11.59 18.11 -3.06
C ARG A 383 -11.24 16.82 -2.32
N SER A 384 -10.40 16.93 -1.30
CA SER A 384 -9.91 15.82 -0.50
C SER A 384 -10.12 16.12 0.98
N TYR A 385 -10.37 15.09 1.78
CA TYR A 385 -10.54 15.17 3.23
C TYR A 385 -9.76 14.07 3.94
N ALA A 386 -8.94 14.45 4.92
CA ALA A 386 -8.33 13.51 5.86
C ALA A 386 -9.08 13.62 7.20
N PRO A 387 -9.54 12.52 7.80
CA PRO A 387 -10.14 12.55 9.13
C PRO A 387 -9.10 12.93 10.21
N PRO A 388 -9.40 13.89 11.11
CA PRO A 388 -8.58 14.15 12.29
C PRO A 388 -8.34 12.89 13.11
N MET A 389 -7.13 12.71 13.63
CA MET A 389 -6.71 11.50 14.35
C MET A 389 -6.98 10.19 13.59
N ASN A 390 -7.11 10.26 12.27
CA ASN A 390 -7.48 9.16 11.37
C ASN A 390 -8.84 8.51 11.63
N ASN A 391 -9.67 9.12 12.50
CA ASN A 391 -10.90 8.53 12.97
C ASN A 391 -12.14 9.24 12.39
N ILE A 392 -13.09 8.46 11.91
CA ILE A 392 -14.38 8.94 11.40
C ILE A 392 -15.41 7.83 11.51
N ASP A 393 -16.68 8.19 11.68
CA ASP A 393 -17.80 7.25 11.66
C ASP A 393 -18.72 7.49 10.45
N PRO A 394 -19.73 6.62 10.21
CA PRO A 394 -20.65 6.81 9.08
C PRO A 394 -21.41 8.16 9.11
N ALA A 395 -21.66 8.73 10.30
CA ALA A 395 -22.32 10.03 10.40
C ALA A 395 -21.36 11.15 10.00
N GLY A 396 -20.08 11.05 10.35
CA GLY A 396 -19.01 11.93 9.91
C GLY A 396 -18.85 11.95 8.40
N ILE A 397 -18.79 10.78 7.73
CA ILE A 397 -18.72 10.70 6.26
C ILE A 397 -19.92 11.41 5.63
N ARG A 398 -21.14 11.13 6.11
CA ARG A 398 -22.35 11.82 5.62
C ARG A 398 -22.34 13.32 5.93
N ALA A 399 -21.71 13.76 7.02
CA ALA A 399 -21.57 15.18 7.33
C ALA A 399 -20.63 15.88 6.33
N VAL A 400 -19.51 15.23 5.97
CA VAL A 400 -18.57 15.74 4.96
C VAL A 400 -19.26 15.83 3.60
N SER A 401 -19.91 14.74 3.15
CA SER A 401 -20.65 14.66 1.89
C SER A 401 -21.73 15.76 1.77
N GLU A 402 -22.49 16.00 2.85
CA GLU A 402 -23.54 17.04 2.89
C GLU A 402 -23.00 18.47 2.99
N ALA A 403 -21.93 18.68 3.76
CA ALA A 403 -21.42 20.02 4.04
C ALA A 403 -20.48 20.53 2.96
N VAL A 404 -19.74 19.64 2.30
CA VAL A 404 -18.67 19.96 1.36
C VAL A 404 -18.76 19.06 0.11
N PRO A 405 -19.76 19.23 -0.76
CA PRO A 405 -19.99 18.33 -1.91
C PRO A 405 -18.84 18.28 -2.94
N SER A 406 -17.91 19.24 -2.89
CA SER A 406 -16.68 19.27 -3.69
C SER A 406 -15.69 18.18 -3.31
N ILE A 407 -15.75 17.67 -2.07
CA ILE A 407 -14.91 16.55 -1.64
C ILE A 407 -15.34 15.28 -2.37
N LYS A 408 -14.36 14.60 -2.95
CA LYS A 408 -14.50 13.29 -3.61
C LYS A 408 -13.57 12.25 -3.01
N GLY A 409 -12.43 12.66 -2.45
CA GLY A 409 -11.45 11.77 -1.83
C GLY A 409 -11.50 11.80 -0.30
N ILE A 410 -11.56 10.63 0.33
CA ILE A 410 -11.39 10.43 1.77
C ILE A 410 -10.05 9.73 2.02
N CYS A 411 -9.14 10.42 2.69
CA CYS A 411 -7.78 9.99 2.97
C CYS A 411 -7.67 9.54 4.42
N SER A 412 -8.25 8.40 4.79
CA SER A 412 -8.02 7.78 6.10
C SER A 412 -6.75 6.92 6.08
N CYS A 413 -6.71 5.79 6.78
CA CYS A 413 -5.56 4.89 6.87
C CYS A 413 -5.85 3.53 6.22
N PHE A 414 -4.80 2.94 5.63
CA PHE A 414 -4.86 1.60 5.03
C PHE A 414 -4.86 0.50 6.10
N GLU A 415 -4.14 0.71 7.20
CA GLU A 415 -4.21 -0.11 8.41
C GLU A 415 -5.20 0.45 9.42
N GLY A 416 -5.52 -0.33 10.45
CA GLY A 416 -6.26 0.13 11.62
C GLY A 416 -7.57 -0.61 11.88
N ASP A 417 -8.48 0.01 12.63
CA ASP A 417 -9.81 -0.54 12.92
C ASP A 417 -10.86 0.00 11.92
N PRO A 418 -11.52 -0.85 11.11
CA PRO A 418 -12.55 -0.39 10.17
C PRO A 418 -13.73 0.32 10.86
N ASN A 419 -14.00 0.04 12.14
CA ASN A 419 -15.05 0.71 12.91
C ASN A 419 -14.70 2.16 13.26
N LEU A 420 -13.41 2.51 13.25
CA LEU A 420 -12.91 3.86 13.45
C LEU A 420 -12.72 4.61 12.13
N GLY A 421 -13.16 4.06 11.00
CA GLY A 421 -12.98 4.70 9.70
C GLY A 421 -11.59 4.47 9.08
N GLU A 422 -10.81 3.60 9.70
CA GLU A 422 -9.51 3.14 9.22
C GLU A 422 -9.68 1.87 8.37
N ALA A 423 -8.58 1.14 8.17
CA ALA A 423 -8.55 -0.12 7.42
C ALA A 423 -9.15 -0.04 6.00
N ARG A 424 -9.08 1.15 5.37
CA ARG A 424 -9.74 1.39 4.08
C ARG A 424 -9.00 0.78 2.92
N GLU A 425 -9.76 0.33 1.92
CA GLU A 425 -9.25 -0.10 0.62
C GLU A 425 -9.25 1.09 -0.36
N PHE A 426 -8.42 1.04 -1.40
CA PHE A 426 -8.50 1.99 -2.52
C PHE A 426 -9.73 1.65 -3.36
N GLY A 427 -10.69 2.57 -3.45
CA GLY A 427 -11.97 2.29 -4.09
C GLY A 427 -13.12 3.14 -3.55
N PRO A 428 -14.38 2.82 -3.87
CA PRO A 428 -15.54 3.49 -3.28
C PRO A 428 -15.50 3.50 -1.74
N GLU A 429 -15.90 4.61 -1.12
CA GLU A 429 -15.94 4.70 0.35
C GLU A 429 -17.06 3.80 0.91
N PRO A 430 -16.78 2.91 1.89
CA PRO A 430 -17.76 1.92 2.37
C PRO A 430 -19.07 2.46 2.97
N TRP A 431 -19.09 3.70 3.44
CA TRP A 431 -20.23 4.36 4.07
C TRP A 431 -20.89 5.43 3.19
N ASP A 432 -20.27 5.82 2.08
CA ASP A 432 -20.85 6.63 1.01
C ASP A 432 -20.16 6.34 -0.35
N SER A 433 -20.80 5.54 -1.21
CA SER A 433 -20.23 5.12 -2.50
C SER A 433 -20.06 6.25 -3.53
N GLN A 434 -20.56 7.45 -3.26
CA GLN A 434 -20.29 8.63 -4.08
C GLN A 434 -18.91 9.24 -3.79
N LEU A 435 -18.30 8.85 -2.68
CA LEU A 435 -16.95 9.21 -2.28
C LEU A 435 -16.00 8.06 -2.58
N PHE A 436 -14.72 8.39 -2.61
CA PHE A 436 -13.64 7.46 -2.93
C PHE A 436 -12.59 7.47 -1.81
N SER A 437 -12.24 6.28 -1.34
CA SER A 437 -11.18 6.06 -0.35
C SER A 437 -9.80 6.08 -1.03
N LEU A 438 -8.92 6.95 -0.53
CA LEU A 438 -7.49 7.01 -0.86
C LEU A 438 -6.69 6.90 0.44
N PRO A 439 -6.65 5.71 1.06
CA PRO A 439 -6.00 5.52 2.34
C PRO A 439 -4.51 5.88 2.28
N ARG A 440 -4.00 6.47 3.37
CA ARG A 440 -2.58 6.67 3.63
C ARG A 440 -1.95 5.36 4.09
N VAL A 441 -0.83 4.98 3.47
CA VAL A 441 -0.13 3.72 3.76
C VAL A 441 1.13 3.96 4.60
N THR A 442 1.96 4.92 4.24
CA THR A 442 3.25 5.18 4.93
C THR A 442 3.27 6.56 5.57
N SER A 443 4.17 6.78 6.53
CA SER A 443 4.24 8.05 7.26
C SER A 443 5.61 8.40 7.83
N GLY A 444 5.79 9.69 8.12
CA GLY A 444 6.97 10.24 8.80
C GLY A 444 8.17 10.47 7.89
N TYR A 445 9.24 11.01 8.45
CA TYR A 445 10.41 11.45 7.66
C TYR A 445 11.45 10.36 7.43
N VAL A 446 11.45 9.29 8.25
CA VAL A 446 12.53 8.31 8.29
C VAL A 446 12.08 7.00 7.65
N LEU A 447 12.79 6.57 6.61
CA LEU A 447 12.59 5.26 5.97
C LEU A 447 13.11 4.15 6.88
N THR A 448 12.32 3.78 7.90
CA THR A 448 12.60 2.60 8.72
C THR A 448 12.39 1.32 7.91
N PRO A 449 12.92 0.16 8.33
CA PRO A 449 12.72 -1.08 7.60
C PRO A 449 11.25 -1.45 7.38
N LEU A 450 10.38 -1.25 8.39
CA LEU A 450 8.93 -1.44 8.22
C LEU A 450 8.36 -0.48 7.16
N GLN A 451 8.72 0.80 7.22
CA GLN A 451 8.25 1.79 6.24
C GLN A 451 8.75 1.48 4.82
N GLN A 452 9.96 0.93 4.69
CA GLN A 452 10.49 0.44 3.41
C GLN A 452 9.67 -0.73 2.88
N LEU A 453 9.39 -1.74 3.70
CA LEU A 453 8.52 -2.85 3.31
C LEU A 453 7.14 -2.36 2.88
N MET A 454 6.49 -1.48 3.66
CA MET A 454 5.17 -0.92 3.32
C MET A 454 5.20 -0.11 2.01
N THR A 455 6.25 0.70 1.81
CA THR A 455 6.47 1.45 0.57
C THR A 455 6.58 0.52 -0.63
N VAL A 456 7.49 -0.46 -0.54
CA VAL A 456 7.73 -1.41 -1.63
C VAL A 456 6.46 -2.21 -1.91
N CYS A 457 5.78 -2.71 -0.87
CA CYS A 457 4.56 -3.49 -1.04
C CYS A 457 3.42 -2.69 -1.69
N GLN A 458 3.25 -1.41 -1.36
CA GLN A 458 2.21 -0.60 -2.01
C GLN A 458 2.50 -0.41 -3.51
N VAL A 459 3.74 -0.07 -3.86
CA VAL A 459 4.15 0.08 -5.27
C VAL A 459 4.06 -1.26 -6.01
N ALA A 460 4.53 -2.34 -5.39
CA ALA A 460 4.45 -3.69 -5.94
C ALA A 460 3.02 -4.19 -6.16
N MET A 461 2.05 -3.74 -5.35
CA MET A 461 0.65 -4.15 -5.42
C MET A 461 -0.12 -3.45 -6.53
N MET A 462 0.08 -2.13 -6.68
CA MET A 462 -0.79 -1.30 -7.53
C MET A 462 -0.05 -0.24 -8.35
N GLY A 463 1.28 -0.22 -8.29
CA GLY A 463 2.12 0.81 -8.89
C GLY A 463 1.73 2.23 -8.53
N GLY A 464 1.42 2.44 -7.25
CA GLY A 464 1.14 3.75 -6.67
C GLY A 464 1.65 3.84 -5.23
N TRP A 465 1.72 5.06 -4.70
CA TRP A 465 2.22 5.31 -3.35
C TRP A 465 1.46 6.45 -2.66
N THR A 466 1.21 6.29 -1.37
CA THR A 466 0.60 7.32 -0.51
C THR A 466 1.41 7.46 0.78
N HIS A 467 1.78 8.68 1.09
CA HIS A 467 2.63 9.00 2.24
C HIS A 467 2.15 10.27 2.93
N PHE A 468 2.38 10.40 4.23
CA PHE A 468 2.10 11.65 4.94
C PHE A 468 3.16 12.01 5.98
N ILE A 469 3.39 13.31 6.12
CA ILE A 469 4.29 13.91 7.09
C ILE A 469 3.56 14.98 7.90
N HIS A 470 4.06 15.30 9.08
CA HIS A 470 3.57 16.45 9.85
C HIS A 470 4.70 17.43 10.16
N PRO A 471 4.39 18.72 10.30
CA PRO A 471 5.36 19.71 10.75
C PRO A 471 5.83 19.54 12.20
N ASP A 472 4.98 18.96 13.06
CA ASP A 472 5.24 18.83 14.50
C ASP A 472 6.02 17.54 14.87
N ASP A 473 6.32 16.66 13.91
CA ASP A 473 7.17 15.47 14.14
C ASP A 473 8.50 15.84 14.78
N ILE A 474 9.09 17.00 14.45
CA ILE A 474 10.34 17.50 15.05
C ILE A 474 10.27 17.69 16.56
N ILE A 475 9.09 18.05 17.09
CA ILE A 475 8.87 18.26 18.53
C ILE A 475 8.18 17.07 19.21
N ASP A 476 7.73 16.06 18.47
CA ASP A 476 7.20 14.81 19.03
C ASP A 476 8.32 13.86 19.46
N THR A 477 9.07 14.32 20.47
CA THR A 477 10.22 13.65 21.07
C THR A 477 9.91 13.21 22.51
N PRO A 478 10.55 12.16 23.03
CA PRO A 478 10.39 11.71 24.43
C PRO A 478 10.53 12.81 25.50
N ASP A 479 11.31 13.86 25.25
CA ASP A 479 11.56 14.95 26.21
C ASP A 479 10.39 15.93 26.38
N ASN A 480 9.48 16.00 25.41
CA ASN A 480 8.42 17.01 25.38
C ASN A 480 7.11 16.50 25.99
N ASP A 481 7.00 15.19 26.18
CA ASP A 481 5.87 14.50 26.78
C ASP A 481 6.36 13.09 27.17
N THR A 482 6.28 12.74 28.45
CA THR A 482 6.83 11.48 28.99
C THR A 482 5.81 10.36 29.05
N GLU A 483 4.55 10.61 28.71
CA GLU A 483 3.42 9.69 28.95
C GLU A 483 3.05 8.82 27.74
N LEU A 484 3.50 9.16 26.51
CA LEU A 484 3.23 8.32 25.34
C LEU A 484 4.30 7.26 25.13
N GLU A 485 3.86 6.01 25.01
CA GLU A 485 4.70 4.84 24.70
C GLU A 485 5.31 4.87 23.29
N TRP A 486 4.73 5.65 22.38
CA TRP A 486 5.20 5.80 21.00
C TRP A 486 5.32 7.28 20.61
N ARG A 487 6.37 7.59 19.84
CA ARG A 487 6.74 8.94 19.38
C ARG A 487 7.08 8.90 17.90
N ARG A 488 6.76 9.97 17.17
CA ARG A 488 7.14 10.12 15.75
C ARG A 488 8.63 10.44 15.56
N ASN A 489 9.26 11.11 16.52
CA ASN A 489 10.71 11.35 16.55
C ASN A 489 11.38 10.77 17.81
N PRO A 490 11.42 9.43 17.95
CA PRO A 490 11.93 8.76 19.15
C PRO A 490 13.45 8.88 19.29
N LYS A 491 14.17 9.28 18.23
CA LYS A 491 15.63 9.42 18.20
C LYS A 491 16.11 10.86 18.38
N HIS A 492 15.21 11.79 18.69
CA HIS A 492 15.53 13.22 18.88
C HIS A 492 16.27 13.80 17.66
N LEU A 493 15.88 13.37 16.45
CA LEU A 493 16.51 13.86 15.23
C LEU A 493 16.20 15.35 15.06
N ALA A 494 17.25 16.14 14.89
CA ALA A 494 17.16 17.55 14.53
C ALA A 494 16.67 17.74 13.08
N TRP A 495 16.29 18.96 12.70
CA TRP A 495 15.81 19.27 11.36
C TRP A 495 16.93 19.25 10.32
N LYS A 496 18.04 19.96 10.58
CA LYS A 496 19.13 20.24 9.62
C LYS A 496 20.55 19.97 10.16
N THR A 497 20.76 20.04 11.46
CA THR A 497 22.09 20.03 12.08
C THR A 497 22.31 18.79 12.95
N GLY A 498 23.56 18.34 13.09
CA GLY A 498 23.93 17.22 13.96
C GLY A 498 24.70 16.12 13.24
N ASN A 499 25.37 15.28 14.04
CA ASN A 499 26.23 14.18 13.55
C ASN A 499 25.46 12.90 13.21
N ALA A 500 24.12 12.92 13.32
CA ALA A 500 23.21 11.83 12.99
C ALA A 500 22.29 12.22 11.82
N CYS A 501 21.63 11.25 11.18
CA CYS A 501 20.68 11.49 10.10
C CYS A 501 19.57 12.45 10.58
N THR A 502 19.46 13.64 9.97
CA THR A 502 18.46 14.66 10.33
C THR A 502 17.08 14.31 9.76
N LEU A 503 15.99 14.90 10.25
CA LEU A 503 14.65 14.66 9.69
C LEU A 503 14.57 15.07 8.22
N LEU A 504 15.07 16.26 7.86
CA LEU A 504 15.07 16.72 6.48
C LEU A 504 15.95 15.84 5.58
N GLY A 505 17.11 15.41 6.10
CA GLY A 505 18.03 14.51 5.40
C GLY A 505 17.45 13.11 5.20
N ALA A 506 16.78 12.56 6.21
CA ALA A 506 16.12 11.27 6.15
C ALA A 506 14.97 11.28 5.14
N TYR A 507 14.18 12.36 5.10
CA TYR A 507 13.09 12.48 4.14
C TYR A 507 13.61 12.58 2.71
N ARG A 508 14.68 13.35 2.49
CA ARG A 508 15.39 13.39 1.20
C ARG A 508 15.92 12.01 0.79
N GLN A 509 16.47 11.23 1.73
CA GLN A 509 16.92 9.86 1.46
C GLN A 509 15.76 8.95 1.05
N TRP A 510 14.59 9.08 1.69
CA TRP A 510 13.39 8.33 1.29
C TRP A 510 12.96 8.71 -0.13
N LEU A 511 12.86 10.01 -0.44
CA LEU A 511 12.50 10.44 -1.80
C LEU A 511 13.54 9.99 -2.85
N GLN A 512 14.83 9.96 -2.49
CA GLN A 512 15.87 9.41 -3.35
C GLN A 512 15.71 7.90 -3.54
N PHE A 513 15.34 7.15 -2.50
CA PHE A 513 14.97 5.74 -2.62
C PHE A 513 13.82 5.55 -3.61
N MET A 514 12.77 6.38 -3.53
CA MET A 514 11.65 6.33 -4.47
C MET A 514 12.09 6.65 -5.90
N LYS A 515 12.89 7.70 -6.10
CA LYS A 515 13.38 8.11 -7.42
C LYS A 515 14.28 7.05 -8.06
N ASN A 516 15.11 6.37 -7.26
CA ASN A 516 16.02 5.35 -7.76
C ASN A 516 15.28 4.07 -8.16
N ASN A 517 14.34 3.61 -7.33
CA ASN A 517 13.67 2.33 -7.56
C ASN A 517 12.41 2.44 -8.44
N TYR A 518 11.74 3.60 -8.42
CA TYR A 518 10.44 3.81 -9.08
C TYR A 518 10.38 5.14 -9.85
N PRO A 519 11.33 5.44 -10.74
CA PRO A 519 11.41 6.74 -11.45
C PRO A 519 10.19 7.03 -12.34
N TRP A 520 9.39 6.01 -12.64
CA TRP A 520 8.18 6.12 -13.43
C TRP A 520 6.97 6.64 -12.64
N LEU A 521 7.00 6.68 -11.30
CA LEU A 521 5.89 7.20 -10.51
C LEU A 521 5.71 8.70 -10.73
N ARG A 522 4.44 9.11 -10.93
CA ARG A 522 4.09 10.52 -11.12
C ARG A 522 3.55 11.10 -9.83
N TYR A 523 4.27 12.06 -9.27
CA TYR A 523 3.83 12.78 -8.08
C TYR A 523 2.72 13.76 -8.43
N ARG A 524 1.59 13.65 -7.76
CA ARG A 524 0.36 14.39 -8.04
C ARG A 524 -0.28 14.86 -6.74
N THR A 525 -1.05 15.94 -6.85
CA THR A 525 -2.02 16.30 -5.80
C THR A 525 -2.99 15.13 -5.58
N THR A 526 -3.55 15.00 -4.38
CA THR A 526 -4.56 13.98 -4.07
C THR A 526 -5.77 14.08 -5.02
N ALA A 527 -6.22 15.29 -5.35
CA ALA A 527 -7.34 15.49 -6.28
C ALA A 527 -7.07 14.90 -7.68
N ASP A 528 -5.83 15.05 -8.20
CA ASP A 528 -5.44 14.48 -9.50
C ASP A 528 -5.10 12.99 -9.40
N GLY A 529 -4.48 12.58 -8.30
CA GLY A 529 -4.17 11.18 -7.99
C GLY A 529 -5.42 10.32 -7.86
N LEU A 530 -6.53 10.89 -7.34
CA LEU A 530 -7.83 10.24 -7.28
C LEU A 530 -8.30 9.74 -8.65
N HIS A 531 -8.22 10.61 -9.67
CA HIS A 531 -8.63 10.23 -11.03
C HIS A 531 -7.70 9.15 -11.61
N ALA A 532 -6.39 9.22 -11.33
CA ALA A 532 -5.44 8.20 -11.79
C ALA A 532 -5.76 6.81 -11.18
N VAL A 533 -6.01 6.76 -9.87
CA VAL A 533 -6.38 5.52 -9.18
C VAL A 533 -7.74 4.99 -9.65
N GLN A 534 -8.73 5.85 -9.87
CA GLN A 534 -10.03 5.45 -10.42
C GLN A 534 -9.91 4.84 -11.81
N ASN A 535 -9.15 5.48 -12.70
CA ASN A 535 -8.91 4.97 -14.06
C ASN A 535 -8.19 3.61 -14.01
N TYR A 536 -7.19 3.48 -13.13
CA TYR A 536 -6.49 2.21 -12.92
C TYR A 536 -7.45 1.08 -12.51
N LEU A 537 -8.27 1.27 -11.46
CA LEU A 537 -9.20 0.25 -10.97
C LEU A 537 -10.29 -0.13 -11.98
N THR A 538 -10.60 0.77 -12.92
CA THR A 538 -11.68 0.56 -13.91
C THR A 538 -11.19 0.07 -15.27
N SER A 539 -9.91 0.27 -15.62
CA SER A 539 -9.34 -0.03 -16.94
C SER A 539 -9.43 -1.49 -17.39
N LYS A 540 -9.38 -2.45 -16.45
CA LYS A 540 -9.53 -3.91 -16.66
C LYS A 540 -8.91 -4.42 -17.98
N PRO A 541 -7.57 -4.33 -18.13
CA PRO A 541 -6.88 -4.72 -19.34
C PRO A 541 -7.11 -6.21 -19.68
N LYS A 542 -7.15 -6.52 -20.97
CA LYS A 542 -7.12 -7.90 -21.48
C LYS A 542 -5.77 -8.14 -22.14
N VAL A 543 -5.10 -9.20 -21.72
CA VAL A 543 -3.76 -9.57 -22.23
C VAL A 543 -3.84 -10.94 -22.89
N SER A 544 -3.34 -11.02 -24.13
CA SER A 544 -3.21 -12.28 -24.87
C SER A 544 -1.72 -12.57 -25.08
N HIS A 545 -1.27 -13.69 -24.54
CA HIS A 545 0.11 -14.17 -24.67
C HIS A 545 0.24 -14.99 -25.95
N LEU A 546 1.13 -14.57 -26.84
CA LEU A 546 1.45 -15.25 -28.09
C LEU A 546 2.97 -15.51 -28.14
N PRO A 547 3.45 -16.46 -28.96
CA PRO A 547 4.88 -16.67 -29.12
C PRO A 547 5.59 -15.39 -29.57
N GLY A 548 6.52 -14.88 -28.74
CA GLY A 548 7.33 -13.68 -29.01
C GLY A 548 6.57 -12.34 -29.01
N ARG A 549 5.29 -12.32 -28.60
CA ARG A 549 4.53 -11.06 -28.51
C ARG A 549 3.38 -11.15 -27.51
N ILE A 550 3.02 -10.02 -26.92
CA ILE A 550 1.74 -9.85 -26.22
C ILE A 550 0.86 -8.87 -26.97
N GLU A 551 -0.43 -9.16 -27.00
CA GLU A 551 -1.46 -8.27 -27.47
C GLU A 551 -2.27 -7.78 -26.26
N ILE A 552 -2.44 -6.46 -26.17
CA ILE A 552 -3.04 -5.81 -25.02
C ILE A 552 -4.23 -5.00 -25.52
N SER A 553 -5.37 -5.16 -24.87
CA SER A 553 -6.53 -4.28 -25.05
C SER A 553 -6.90 -3.62 -23.73
N ALA A 554 -6.85 -2.30 -23.72
CA ALA A 554 -7.16 -1.46 -22.57
C ALA A 554 -7.40 -0.01 -23.04
N PRO A 555 -8.14 0.82 -22.29
CA PRO A 555 -8.36 2.22 -22.65
C PRO A 555 -7.05 2.99 -22.86
N VAL A 556 -7.06 3.95 -23.79
CA VAL A 556 -5.95 4.90 -23.99
C VAL A 556 -5.57 5.57 -22.67
N GLY A 557 -4.26 5.65 -22.40
CA GLY A 557 -3.71 6.22 -21.18
C GLY A 557 -3.59 5.24 -20.01
N THR A 558 -4.08 3.99 -20.15
CA THR A 558 -3.85 2.94 -19.15
C THR A 558 -2.35 2.64 -19.05
N TYR A 559 -1.85 2.56 -17.81
CA TYR A 559 -0.49 2.15 -17.52
C TYR A 559 -0.45 0.68 -17.10
N LEU A 560 0.56 -0.04 -17.58
CA LEU A 560 0.78 -1.45 -17.26
C LEU A 560 2.24 -1.65 -16.84
N LEU A 561 2.44 -2.52 -15.86
CA LEU A 561 3.74 -3.07 -15.50
C LEU A 561 3.83 -4.49 -16.05
N LEU A 562 4.89 -4.74 -16.81
CA LEU A 562 5.25 -6.05 -17.33
C LEU A 562 6.48 -6.54 -16.56
N ARG A 563 6.43 -7.79 -16.13
CA ARG A 563 7.51 -8.48 -15.43
C ARG A 563 7.98 -9.68 -16.24
N LEU A 564 9.19 -9.61 -16.79
CA LEU A 564 9.80 -10.69 -17.56
C LEU A 564 10.82 -11.43 -16.68
N GLN A 565 10.66 -12.73 -16.45
CA GLN A 565 11.55 -13.49 -15.53
C GLN A 565 12.88 -13.92 -16.13
N GLU A 566 13.13 -13.64 -17.39
CA GLU A 566 14.39 -13.95 -18.05
C GLU A 566 14.96 -12.63 -18.54
N SER A 567 15.96 -12.13 -17.80
CA SER A 567 16.73 -10.96 -18.18
C SER A 567 17.71 -11.34 -19.28
N GLU A 568 17.40 -11.01 -20.52
CA GLU A 568 18.36 -11.12 -21.60
C GLU A 568 18.67 -9.72 -22.07
N LYS A 569 19.86 -9.26 -21.69
CA LYS A 569 20.38 -7.91 -21.96
C LYS A 569 20.39 -7.52 -23.45
N THR A 570 20.12 -8.47 -24.36
CA THR A 570 20.17 -8.30 -25.82
C THR A 570 18.81 -8.40 -26.52
N ARG A 571 17.68 -8.47 -25.81
CA ARG A 571 16.35 -8.59 -26.43
C ARG A 571 15.91 -7.30 -27.09
N GLU A 572 15.53 -7.39 -28.36
CA GLU A 572 14.90 -6.29 -29.08
C GLU A 572 13.41 -6.23 -28.71
N ILE A 573 12.99 -5.17 -28.03
CA ILE A 573 11.58 -4.90 -27.71
C ILE A 573 11.02 -3.93 -28.74
N THR A 574 9.98 -4.34 -29.45
CA THR A 574 9.26 -3.48 -30.39
C THR A 574 7.86 -3.16 -29.88
N ALA A 575 7.58 -1.87 -29.72
CA ALA A 575 6.29 -1.35 -29.30
C ALA A 575 5.46 -0.89 -30.52
N LYS A 576 4.17 -1.25 -30.56
CA LYS A 576 3.20 -0.68 -31.51
C LYS A 576 1.99 -0.17 -30.76
N ARG A 577 1.67 1.11 -30.95
CA ARG A 577 0.52 1.81 -30.34
C ARG A 577 0.54 1.84 -28.80
N LEU A 578 1.74 1.77 -28.23
CA LEU A 578 2.05 1.98 -26.82
C LEU A 578 3.38 2.72 -26.72
N GLU A 579 3.61 3.37 -25.58
CA GLU A 579 4.87 4.01 -25.22
C GLU A 579 5.53 3.22 -24.08
N ILE A 580 6.85 3.01 -24.16
CA ILE A 580 7.64 2.48 -23.03
C ILE A 580 8.04 3.67 -22.17
N VAL A 581 7.43 3.77 -20.99
CA VAL A 581 7.65 4.84 -20.02
C VAL A 581 8.93 4.59 -19.22
N HIS A 582 9.21 3.32 -18.95
CA HIS A 582 10.39 2.89 -18.20
C HIS A 582 10.74 1.45 -18.51
N HIS A 583 12.03 1.13 -18.51
CA HIS A 583 12.56 -0.21 -18.66
C HIS A 583 13.77 -0.35 -17.73
N ASP A 584 13.71 -1.33 -16.84
CA ASP A 584 14.79 -1.66 -15.91
C ASP A 584 15.12 -3.15 -16.01
N VAL A 585 16.41 -3.46 -16.01
CA VAL A 585 16.96 -4.82 -16.14
C VAL A 585 17.66 -5.16 -14.84
N LEU A 586 16.99 -5.98 -14.03
CA LEU A 586 17.47 -6.38 -12.71
C LEU A 586 18.17 -7.74 -12.79
N GLU A 587 18.73 -8.18 -11.67
CA GLU A 587 19.50 -9.44 -11.56
C GLU A 587 18.70 -10.64 -12.11
N ASP A 588 17.43 -10.78 -11.70
CA ASP A 588 16.61 -11.97 -11.98
C ASP A 588 15.41 -11.73 -12.90
N PHE A 589 15.08 -10.47 -13.21
CA PHE A 589 13.90 -10.12 -14.02
C PHE A 589 14.01 -8.72 -14.60
N GLU A 590 13.14 -8.39 -15.54
CA GLU A 590 13.00 -7.04 -16.09
C GLU A 590 11.64 -6.46 -15.70
N ILE A 591 11.61 -5.15 -15.44
CA ILE A 591 10.38 -4.38 -15.30
C ILE A 591 10.27 -3.45 -16.50
N ILE A 592 9.14 -3.53 -17.20
CA ILE A 592 8.79 -2.58 -18.26
C ILE A 592 7.48 -1.91 -17.87
N VAL A 593 7.48 -0.59 -17.76
CA VAL A 593 6.27 0.20 -17.59
C VAL A 593 5.89 0.80 -18.93
N ILE A 594 4.66 0.54 -19.35
CA ILE A 594 4.12 1.04 -20.62
C ILE A 594 2.89 1.89 -20.40
N GLN A 595 2.60 2.76 -21.37
CA GLN A 595 1.34 3.50 -21.48
C GLN A 595 0.66 3.17 -22.80
N MET A 596 -0.64 2.87 -22.75
CA MET A 596 -1.45 2.62 -23.94
C MET A 596 -1.68 3.90 -24.74
N CYS A 597 -1.32 3.92 -26.02
CA CYS A 597 -1.60 5.05 -26.94
C CYS A 597 -2.82 4.80 -27.84
N ALA A 598 -3.36 3.58 -27.83
CA ALA A 598 -4.59 3.18 -28.51
C ALA A 598 -5.28 2.03 -27.74
N ASP A 599 -6.54 1.75 -28.04
CA ASP A 599 -7.33 0.70 -27.35
C ASP A 599 -6.79 -0.72 -27.55
N THR A 600 -5.96 -0.91 -28.57
CA THR A 600 -5.21 -2.15 -28.81
C THR A 600 -3.77 -1.84 -29.15
N ALA A 601 -2.86 -2.55 -28.50
CA ALA A 601 -1.42 -2.38 -28.65
C ALA A 601 -0.69 -3.73 -28.64
N THR A 602 0.53 -3.74 -29.13
CA THR A 602 1.35 -4.95 -29.19
C THR A 602 2.76 -4.64 -28.69
N LEU A 603 3.28 -5.53 -27.86
CA LEU A 603 4.68 -5.55 -27.46
C LEU A 603 5.29 -6.85 -27.95
N SER A 604 6.23 -6.76 -28.88
CA SER A 604 7.00 -7.90 -29.40
C SER A 604 8.35 -7.96 -28.73
N TYR A 605 8.80 -9.16 -28.38
CA TYR A 605 10.09 -9.45 -27.81
C TYR A 605 10.67 -10.66 -28.53
N LYS A 606 11.87 -10.54 -29.08
CA LYS A 606 12.60 -11.69 -29.61
C LYS A 606 13.39 -12.30 -28.46
N LEU A 607 13.05 -13.55 -28.12
CA LEU A 607 13.90 -14.43 -27.31
C LEU A 607 15.10 -14.87 -28.16
#